data_AF-H3NN91-F1
#
_entry.id   AF-H3NN91-F1
#
_cell.length_a   1.000
_cell.length_b   1.000
_cell.length_c   1.000
_cell.angle_alpha   90.00
_cell.angle_beta   90.00
_cell.angle_gamma   90.00
#
_symmetry.space_group_name_H-M   'P 1'
#
loop_
_entity.id
_entity.type
_entity.pdbx_description
1 polymer ?
#
loop_
_entity_poly.entity_id
_entity_poly.type
_entity_poly.pdbx_seq_one_letter_code
_entity_poly.pdbx_strand_id
1 'polypeptide(L)'
;MFNTILAAQAGNPGALYSSLFMFAAVGLAFYFLIIKPQKKQQQEYQKTMQSLKVGDTIITRSGLRGKVIELNDKTIIVETGKNNTQLEFLKGAINHIENNSGEYSSNTTNFGDSPVGDLSYGEDERFINKLNELKEDGKDYDLLLEDVFEFIVVENDTASISIQNKFRLPEERVNNILSQLEELGIVSAEDEYGKREILVDPR
;
A
#
# COMPACT_ATOMS: atom_id res chain seq x y z
N MET A 1 16.13 49.96 21.66
CA MET A 1 17.38 49.18 21.51
C MET A 1 17.26 48.25 20.30
N PHE A 2 17.16 48.80 19.10
CA PHE A 2 16.96 48.04 17.86
C PHE A 2 17.62 48.82 16.72
N ASN A 3 18.94 48.67 16.55
CA ASN A 3 19.68 48.85 15.29
C ASN A 3 21.20 48.91 15.54
N THR A 4 21.88 47.75 15.58
CA THR A 4 23.36 47.73 15.38
C THR A 4 23.91 46.38 14.91
N ILE A 5 23.24 45.68 13.99
CA ILE A 5 23.86 44.56 13.28
C ILE A 5 23.74 44.73 11.76
N LEU A 6 23.98 45.95 11.27
CA LEU A 6 24.20 46.18 9.84
C LEU A 6 24.93 47.50 9.59
N ALA A 7 26.17 47.61 10.05
CA ALA A 7 27.07 48.65 9.56
C ALA A 7 28.54 48.22 9.68
N ALA A 8 29.24 48.32 8.55
CA ALA A 8 30.68 48.39 8.41
C ALA A 8 31.49 47.09 8.60
N GLN A 9 31.30 46.12 7.69
CA GLN A 9 32.48 45.44 7.16
C GLN A 9 33.11 46.39 6.14
N ALA A 10 34.09 47.18 6.60
CA ALA A 10 34.95 47.96 5.72
C ALA A 10 35.54 47.01 4.67
N GLY A 11 35.52 47.43 3.39
CA GLY A 11 35.93 46.64 2.24
C GLY A 11 37.38 46.18 2.33
N ASN A 12 37.60 45.05 3.01
CA ASN A 12 38.80 44.26 2.85
C ASN A 12 38.58 43.42 1.58
N PRO A 13 39.35 43.62 0.51
CA PRO A 13 39.24 42.79 -0.69
C PRO A 13 39.36 41.29 -0.34
N GLY A 14 40.12 40.93 0.71
CA GLY A 14 40.18 39.57 1.23
C GLY A 14 38.85 39.00 1.74
N ALA A 15 37.97 39.84 2.30
CA ALA A 15 36.63 39.43 2.76
C ALA A 15 35.64 39.22 1.59
N LEU A 16 35.83 39.95 0.49
CA LEU A 16 35.07 39.73 -0.74
C LEU A 16 35.50 38.42 -1.43
N TYR A 17 36.82 38.16 -1.53
CA TYR A 17 37.33 36.89 -2.07
C TYR A 17 36.92 35.69 -1.19
N SER A 18 36.94 35.81 0.14
CA SER A 18 36.50 34.73 1.04
C SER A 18 35.01 34.45 0.91
N SER A 19 34.18 35.49 0.78
CA SER A 19 32.74 35.34 0.60
C SER A 19 32.42 34.69 -0.75
N LEU A 20 33.08 35.14 -1.82
CA LEU A 20 32.89 34.57 -3.16
C LEU A 20 33.35 33.11 -3.23
N PHE A 21 34.45 32.77 -2.56
CA PHE A 21 34.93 31.40 -2.41
C PHE A 21 33.94 30.53 -1.63
N MET A 22 33.35 31.05 -0.55
CA MET A 22 32.34 30.32 0.23
C MET A 22 31.07 30.04 -0.60
N PHE A 23 30.57 31.02 -1.34
CA PHE A 23 29.44 30.82 -2.25
C PHE A 23 29.76 29.85 -3.40
N ALA A 24 30.97 29.93 -3.96
CA ALA A 24 31.41 28.99 -4.99
C ALA A 24 31.52 27.56 -4.44
N ALA A 25 32.06 27.38 -3.23
CA ALA A 25 32.18 26.08 -2.57
C ALA A 25 30.81 25.46 -2.27
N VAL A 26 29.86 26.25 -1.76
CA VAL A 26 28.48 25.81 -1.52
C VAL A 26 27.78 25.49 -2.84
N GLY A 27 27.94 26.32 -3.87
CA GLY A 27 27.37 26.08 -5.20
C GLY A 27 27.88 24.78 -5.85
N LEU A 28 29.20 24.53 -5.75
CA LEU A 28 29.81 23.27 -6.19
C LEU A 28 29.30 22.07 -5.40
N ALA A 29 29.13 22.20 -4.08
CA ALA A 29 28.60 21.14 -3.24
C ALA A 29 27.15 20.77 -3.60
N PHE A 30 26.28 21.77 -3.78
CA PHE A 30 24.90 21.54 -4.23
C PHE A 30 24.82 20.99 -5.65
N TYR A 31 25.66 21.45 -6.57
CA TYR A 31 25.77 20.90 -7.93
C TYR A 31 26.12 19.41 -7.90
N PHE A 32 27.10 19.02 -7.09
CA PHE A 32 27.53 17.63 -6.98
C PHE A 32 26.49 16.74 -6.29
N LEU A 33 25.77 17.28 -5.30
CA LEU A 33 24.71 16.56 -4.58
C LEU A 33 23.44 16.35 -5.41
N ILE A 34 23.08 17.23 -6.34
CA ILE A 34 21.85 17.10 -7.14
C ILE A 34 22.06 16.24 -8.40
N ILE A 35 23.20 16.36 -9.07
CA ILE A 35 23.46 15.66 -10.34
C ILE A 35 23.77 14.16 -10.14
N LYS A 36 24.45 13.82 -9.05
CA LYS A 36 24.82 12.44 -8.73
C LYS A 36 23.62 11.50 -8.48
N PRO A 37 22.56 11.89 -7.73
CA PRO A 37 21.39 11.03 -7.51
C PRO A 37 20.52 10.89 -8.76
N GLN A 38 20.33 11.95 -9.56
CA GLN A 38 19.45 11.88 -10.74
C GLN A 38 19.94 10.89 -11.80
N LYS A 39 21.26 10.84 -12.03
CA LYS A 39 21.84 9.94 -13.03
C LYS A 39 21.63 8.46 -12.68
N LYS A 40 21.65 8.11 -11.38
CA LYS A 40 21.41 6.72 -10.93
C LYS A 40 19.97 6.28 -11.17
N GLN A 41 19.00 7.10 -10.76
CA GLN A 41 17.58 6.78 -10.93
C GLN A 41 17.20 6.64 -12.41
N GLN A 42 17.72 7.52 -13.28
CA GLN A 42 17.45 7.44 -14.71
C GLN A 42 18.08 6.20 -15.36
N GLN A 43 19.27 5.80 -14.91
CA GLN A 43 19.94 4.59 -15.41
C GLN A 43 19.23 3.32 -14.92
N GLU A 44 18.82 3.26 -13.66
CA GLU A 44 18.05 2.15 -13.10
C GLU A 44 16.72 2.01 -13.83
N TYR A 45 16.03 3.13 -14.06
CA TYR A 45 14.78 3.14 -14.82
C TYR A 45 14.95 2.61 -16.25
N GLN A 46 15.99 3.05 -16.97
CA GLN A 46 16.27 2.55 -18.30
C GLN A 46 16.63 1.05 -18.31
N LYS A 47 17.35 0.57 -17.29
CA LYS A 47 17.67 -0.86 -17.15
C LYS A 47 16.42 -1.70 -16.94
N THR A 48 15.50 -1.27 -16.08
CA THR A 48 14.22 -1.98 -15.88
C THR A 48 13.41 -2.05 -17.18
N MET A 49 13.37 -0.95 -17.94
CA MET A 49 12.68 -0.93 -19.24
C MET A 49 13.34 -1.79 -20.32
N GLN A 50 14.66 -2.01 -20.23
CA GLN A 50 15.38 -2.93 -21.14
C GLN A 50 15.23 -4.40 -20.74
N SER A 51 14.90 -4.68 -19.48
CA SER A 51 14.72 -6.05 -18.98
C SER A 51 13.37 -6.68 -19.33
N LEU A 52 12.44 -5.90 -19.89
CA LEU A 52 11.10 -6.36 -20.29
C LEU A 52 11.15 -7.38 -21.41
N LYS A 53 10.45 -8.51 -21.23
CA LYS A 53 10.31 -9.58 -22.21
C LYS A 53 8.85 -9.92 -22.48
N VAL A 54 8.61 -10.54 -23.64
CA VAL A 54 7.28 -11.05 -24.00
C VAL A 54 6.95 -12.19 -23.05
N GLY A 55 5.76 -12.15 -22.45
CA GLY A 55 5.30 -13.12 -21.47
C GLY A 55 5.41 -12.67 -20.02
N ASP A 56 6.11 -11.57 -19.75
CA ASP A 56 6.25 -11.02 -18.41
C ASP A 56 4.91 -10.48 -17.89
N THR A 57 4.64 -10.70 -16.61
CA THR A 57 3.53 -10.02 -15.93
C THR A 57 4.03 -8.69 -15.43
N ILE A 58 3.30 -7.61 -15.71
CA ILE A 58 3.71 -6.27 -15.34
C ILE A 58 2.61 -5.54 -14.59
N ILE A 59 3.03 -4.60 -13.75
CA ILE A 59 2.14 -3.66 -13.09
C ILE A 59 2.49 -2.26 -13.58
N THR A 60 1.49 -1.58 -14.11
CA THR A 60 1.61 -0.17 -14.54
C THR A 60 1.56 0.77 -13.34
N ARG A 61 1.99 2.02 -13.53
CA ARG A 61 1.96 3.06 -12.48
C ARG A 61 0.55 3.36 -11.95
N SER A 62 -0.50 3.01 -12.69
CA SER A 62 -1.91 3.15 -12.29
C SER A 62 -2.45 1.92 -11.55
N GLY A 63 -1.62 0.91 -11.28
CA GLY A 63 -2.04 -0.34 -10.63
C GLY A 63 -2.68 -1.37 -11.55
N LEU A 64 -2.71 -1.14 -12.87
CA LEU A 64 -3.22 -2.16 -13.82
C LEU A 64 -2.20 -3.28 -13.96
N ARG A 65 -2.67 -4.52 -13.75
CA ARG A 65 -1.91 -5.75 -13.94
C ARG A 65 -2.27 -6.40 -15.27
N GLY A 66 -1.28 -6.89 -15.98
CA GLY A 66 -1.48 -7.61 -17.23
C GLY A 66 -0.22 -8.27 -17.73
N LYS A 67 -0.37 -9.11 -18.75
CA LYS A 67 0.71 -9.87 -19.35
C LYS A 67 1.16 -9.20 -20.65
N VAL A 68 2.47 -9.06 -20.83
CA VAL A 68 3.03 -8.50 -22.07
C VAL A 68 2.91 -9.53 -23.19
N ILE A 69 2.21 -9.17 -24.26
CA ILE A 69 2.06 -10.02 -25.45
C ILE A 69 2.97 -9.56 -26.61
N GLU A 70 3.27 -8.28 -26.66
CA GLU A 70 4.11 -7.70 -27.72
C GLU A 70 4.93 -6.53 -27.18
N LEU A 71 6.17 -6.42 -27.64
CA LEU A 71 7.12 -5.38 -27.27
C LEU A 71 7.57 -4.63 -28.53
N ASN A 72 7.22 -3.36 -28.61
CA ASN A 72 7.75 -2.42 -29.60
C ASN A 72 8.80 -1.51 -28.94
N ASP A 73 9.48 -0.64 -29.72
CA ASP A 73 10.55 0.19 -29.17
C ASP A 73 10.06 1.16 -28.09
N LYS A 74 8.92 1.81 -28.34
CA LYS A 74 8.33 2.85 -27.45
C LYS A 74 7.09 2.38 -26.69
N THR A 75 6.36 1.42 -27.25
CA THR A 75 5.09 0.93 -26.72
C THR A 75 5.14 -0.57 -26.47
N ILE A 76 4.21 -1.05 -25.65
CA ILE A 76 4.00 -2.45 -25.35
C ILE A 76 2.52 -2.76 -25.42
N ILE A 77 2.18 -3.95 -25.88
CA ILE A 77 0.80 -4.42 -25.85
C ILE A 77 0.66 -5.38 -24.67
N VAL A 78 -0.32 -5.06 -23.83
CA VAL A 78 -0.58 -5.78 -22.59
C VAL A 78 -1.98 -6.35 -22.65
N GLU A 79 -2.09 -7.62 -22.35
CA GLU A 79 -3.35 -8.32 -22.21
C GLU A 79 -3.81 -8.26 -20.75
N THR A 80 -5.06 -7.85 -20.53
CA THR A 80 -5.64 -7.72 -19.19
C THR A 80 -7.05 -8.33 -19.12
N GLY A 81 -7.38 -8.85 -17.93
CA GLY A 81 -8.69 -9.44 -17.64
C GLY A 81 -8.92 -10.81 -18.28
N LYS A 82 -10.09 -11.39 -17.99
CA LYS A 82 -10.51 -12.72 -18.49
C LYS A 82 -10.93 -12.70 -19.98
N ASN A 83 -11.21 -11.51 -20.51
CA ASN A 83 -11.68 -11.32 -21.88
C ASN A 83 -10.53 -11.06 -22.87
N ASN A 84 -9.28 -11.25 -22.43
CA ASN A 84 -8.07 -11.08 -23.25
C ASN A 84 -8.01 -9.71 -23.94
N THR A 85 -8.44 -8.66 -23.24
CA THR A 85 -8.46 -7.31 -23.79
C THR A 85 -7.03 -6.82 -23.96
N GLN A 86 -6.67 -6.46 -25.19
CA GLN A 86 -5.34 -5.97 -25.54
C GLN A 86 -5.35 -4.45 -25.48
N LEU A 87 -4.44 -3.88 -24.68
CA LEU A 87 -4.28 -2.44 -24.52
C LEU A 87 -2.83 -2.07 -24.79
N GLU A 88 -2.64 -0.98 -25.52
CA GLU A 88 -1.32 -0.43 -25.80
C GLU A 88 -0.92 0.55 -24.69
N PHE A 89 0.25 0.33 -24.11
CA PHE A 89 0.86 1.20 -23.10
C PHE A 89 2.22 1.69 -23.57
N LEU A 90 2.61 2.89 -23.12
CA LEU A 90 3.98 3.36 -23.26
C LEU A 90 4.88 2.56 -22.33
N LYS A 91 6.11 2.23 -22.75
CA LYS A 91 7.10 1.59 -21.86
C LYS A 91 7.30 2.37 -20.56
N GLY A 92 7.27 3.70 -20.65
CA GLY A 92 7.42 4.56 -19.47
C GLY A 92 6.27 4.48 -18.44
N ALA A 93 5.15 3.85 -18.78
CA ALA A 93 4.02 3.67 -17.88
C ALA A 93 4.19 2.46 -16.93
N ILE A 94 5.23 1.65 -17.13
CA ILE A 94 5.47 0.42 -16.36
C ILE A 94 6.20 0.78 -15.06
N ASN A 95 5.70 0.24 -13.94
CA ASN A 95 6.30 0.46 -12.63
C ASN A 95 7.30 -0.64 -12.29
N HIS A 96 6.86 -1.90 -12.34
CA HIS A 96 7.71 -3.06 -12.06
C HIS A 96 7.26 -4.30 -12.85
N ILE A 97 8.20 -5.22 -13.07
CA ILE A 97 7.99 -6.52 -13.69
C ILE A 97 7.81 -7.55 -12.58
N GLU A 98 6.67 -8.23 -12.58
CA GLU A 98 6.36 -9.32 -11.67
C GLU A 98 6.94 -10.62 -12.26
N ASN A 99 8.17 -10.96 -11.86
CA ASN A 99 8.75 -12.26 -12.17
C ASN A 99 8.13 -13.30 -11.25
N ASN A 100 7.45 -14.29 -11.83
CA ASN A 100 6.88 -15.43 -11.09
C ASN A 100 7.98 -16.43 -10.67
N SER A 101 8.92 -15.95 -9.86
CA SER A 101 9.93 -16.75 -9.17
C SER A 101 10.38 -15.99 -7.93
N GLY A 102 9.50 -15.94 -6.92
CA GLY A 102 9.81 -15.52 -5.56
C GLY A 102 10.10 -14.03 -5.36
N GLU A 103 9.71 -13.52 -4.20
CA GLU A 103 10.11 -12.21 -3.68
C GLU A 103 9.49 -11.00 -4.39
N TYR A 104 8.27 -10.68 -3.96
CA TYR A 104 8.00 -9.30 -3.58
C TYR A 104 9.21 -8.78 -2.79
N SER A 105 9.94 -7.82 -3.35
CA SER A 105 10.93 -7.03 -2.62
C SER A 105 10.17 -6.16 -1.63
N SER A 106 9.73 -6.83 -0.59
CA SER A 106 9.38 -6.26 0.68
C SER A 106 10.69 -5.70 1.23
N ASN A 107 10.85 -4.39 1.14
CA ASN A 107 11.65 -3.72 2.15
C ASN A 107 10.83 -3.71 3.45
N THR A 108 10.46 -4.91 3.92
CA THR A 108 10.04 -5.17 5.28
C THR A 108 11.33 -5.44 6.03
N THR A 109 11.65 -4.54 6.95
CA THR A 109 12.43 -4.90 8.13
C THR A 109 11.99 -6.29 8.59
N ASN A 110 12.94 -7.22 8.58
CA ASN A 110 12.76 -8.66 8.78
C ASN A 110 11.70 -8.98 9.83
N PHE A 111 10.52 -9.38 9.36
CA PHE A 111 9.43 -9.90 10.17
C PHE A 111 9.14 -11.32 9.65
N GLY A 112 10.09 -12.22 9.87
CA GLY A 112 10.06 -13.58 9.30
C GLY A 112 10.94 -14.63 9.99
N ASP A 113 11.87 -14.23 10.86
CA ASP A 113 12.63 -15.17 11.72
C ASP A 113 12.07 -15.26 13.14
N SER A 114 10.89 -14.70 13.40
CA SER A 114 10.12 -15.14 14.56
C SER A 114 9.67 -16.56 14.27
N PRO A 115 9.87 -17.52 15.19
CA PRO A 115 9.31 -18.85 15.01
C PRO A 115 7.85 -18.68 14.64
N VAL A 116 7.37 -19.39 13.62
CA VAL A 116 5.94 -19.55 13.39
C VAL A 116 5.41 -20.06 14.73
N GLY A 117 4.88 -19.12 15.51
CA GLY A 117 4.16 -19.41 16.72
C GLY A 117 3.05 -20.32 16.24
N ASP A 118 3.00 -21.50 16.82
CA ASP A 118 1.88 -22.41 16.74
C ASP A 118 0.60 -21.58 16.59
N LEU A 119 -0.22 -21.87 15.56
CA LEU A 119 -1.55 -21.31 15.38
C LEU A 119 -2.48 -21.89 16.46
N SER A 120 -2.05 -21.76 17.71
CA SER A 120 -2.84 -21.91 18.92
C SER A 120 -3.76 -20.69 18.94
N TYR A 121 -4.84 -20.80 18.17
CA TYR A 121 -6.05 -20.02 18.34
C TYR A 121 -6.29 -19.88 19.84
N GLY A 122 -6.23 -18.65 20.35
CA GLY A 122 -6.70 -18.39 21.68
C GLY A 122 -8.17 -18.80 21.71
N GLU A 123 -8.45 -19.87 22.44
CA GLU A 123 -9.78 -20.22 22.90
C GLU A 123 -10.29 -19.08 23.78
N ASP A 124 -10.67 -17.93 23.18
CA ASP A 124 -11.40 -16.93 23.94
C ASP A 124 -12.82 -17.47 24.12
N GLU A 125 -12.96 -18.28 25.17
CA GLU A 125 -14.18 -18.99 25.54
C GLU A 125 -15.39 -18.06 25.58
N ARG A 126 -15.21 -16.75 25.72
CA ARG A 126 -16.28 -15.74 25.71
C ARG A 126 -16.96 -15.62 24.35
N PHE A 127 -16.22 -15.70 23.25
CA PHE A 127 -16.79 -15.64 21.90
C PHE A 127 -17.45 -16.97 21.54
N ILE A 128 -16.78 -18.10 21.82
CA ILE A 128 -17.33 -19.44 21.61
C ILE A 128 -18.59 -19.66 22.46
N ASN A 129 -18.59 -19.26 23.73
CA ASN A 129 -19.76 -19.36 24.60
C ASN A 129 -20.88 -18.42 24.16
N LYS A 130 -20.57 -17.20 23.71
CA LYS A 130 -21.58 -16.28 23.18
C LYS A 130 -22.18 -16.76 21.86
N LEU A 131 -21.36 -17.26 20.94
CA LEU A 131 -21.84 -17.91 19.71
C LEU A 131 -22.68 -19.15 20.01
N ASN A 132 -22.32 -19.93 21.03
CA ASN A 132 -23.09 -21.12 21.43
C ASN A 132 -24.41 -20.75 22.14
N GLU A 133 -24.41 -19.74 23.01
CA GLU A 133 -25.62 -19.16 23.63
C GLU A 133 -26.57 -18.59 22.58
N LEU A 134 -26.04 -18.03 21.49
CA LEU A 134 -26.83 -17.42 20.42
C LEU A 134 -27.30 -18.40 19.36
N LYS A 135 -26.56 -19.49 19.13
CA LYS A 135 -27.04 -20.65 18.35
C LYS A 135 -28.23 -21.33 19.05
N GLU A 136 -28.37 -21.18 20.37
CA GLU A 136 -29.50 -21.69 21.15
C GLU A 136 -30.79 -20.84 21.01
N ASP A 137 -30.68 -19.57 20.59
CA ASP A 137 -31.80 -18.63 20.38
C ASP A 137 -32.54 -18.83 19.03
N GLY A 138 -32.10 -19.81 18.23
CA GLY A 138 -32.76 -20.16 16.95
C GLY A 138 -32.59 -19.12 15.84
N LYS A 139 -31.63 -18.19 15.97
CA LYS A 139 -31.30 -17.20 14.93
C LYS A 139 -30.40 -17.82 13.86
N ASP A 140 -30.82 -17.73 12.61
CA ASP A 140 -30.09 -18.22 11.43
C ASP A 140 -28.99 -17.22 11.06
N TYR A 141 -27.81 -17.42 11.64
CA TYR A 141 -26.62 -16.63 11.34
C TYR A 141 -25.98 -17.08 10.03
N ASP A 142 -25.41 -16.14 9.28
CA ASP A 142 -24.70 -16.50 8.06
C ASP A 142 -23.49 -17.39 8.40
N LEU A 143 -23.24 -18.41 7.58
CA LEU A 143 -22.12 -19.34 7.74
C LEU A 143 -20.75 -18.65 7.77
N LEU A 144 -20.65 -17.45 7.21
CA LEU A 144 -19.41 -16.66 7.13
C LEU A 144 -19.32 -15.53 8.17
N LEU A 145 -20.26 -15.48 9.11
CA LEU A 145 -20.30 -14.44 10.15
C LEU A 145 -19.00 -14.42 10.98
N GLU A 146 -18.48 -15.61 11.32
CA GLU A 146 -17.26 -15.79 12.11
C GLU A 146 -16.02 -15.31 11.35
N ASP A 147 -15.86 -15.74 10.09
CA ASP A 147 -14.73 -15.34 9.25
C ASP A 147 -14.71 -13.82 8.98
N VAL A 148 -15.89 -13.23 8.77
CA VAL A 148 -16.02 -11.78 8.53
C VAL A 148 -15.72 -11.00 9.81
N PHE A 149 -16.16 -11.49 10.97
CA PHE A 149 -15.79 -10.90 12.26
C PHE A 149 -14.27 -10.91 12.45
N GLU A 150 -13.62 -12.05 12.23
CA GLU A 150 -12.17 -12.20 12.37
C GLU A 150 -11.45 -11.21 11.45
N PHE A 151 -11.86 -11.11 10.19
CA PHE A 151 -11.30 -10.15 9.24
C PHE A 151 -11.46 -8.70 9.70
N ILE A 152 -12.66 -8.30 10.15
CA ILE A 152 -12.93 -6.93 10.59
C ILE A 152 -12.04 -6.58 11.78
N VAL A 153 -11.88 -7.49 12.74
CA VAL A 153 -11.04 -7.27 13.93
C VAL A 153 -9.55 -7.25 13.60
N VAL A 154 -9.08 -8.18 12.75
CA VAL A 154 -7.66 -8.30 12.38
C VAL A 154 -7.21 -7.16 11.47
N GLU A 155 -8.00 -6.83 10.45
CA GLU A 155 -7.67 -5.80 9.47
C GLU A 155 -8.15 -4.40 9.90
N ASN A 156 -8.92 -4.31 10.99
CA ASN A 156 -9.55 -3.08 11.49
C ASN A 156 -10.34 -2.34 10.39
N ASP A 157 -11.02 -3.12 9.53
CA ASP A 157 -11.76 -2.62 8.36
C ASP A 157 -13.18 -3.20 8.36
N THR A 158 -14.16 -2.31 8.47
CA THR A 158 -15.60 -2.61 8.48
C THR A 158 -16.29 -2.30 7.14
N ALA A 159 -15.55 -1.87 6.12
CA ALA A 159 -16.13 -1.45 4.85
C ALA A 159 -16.74 -2.64 4.10
N SER A 160 -18.01 -2.52 3.71
CA SER A 160 -18.72 -3.56 2.95
C SER A 160 -17.98 -3.96 1.67
N ILE A 161 -17.30 -3.03 1.00
CA ILE A 161 -16.54 -3.28 -0.23
C ILE A 161 -15.29 -4.14 0.05
N SER A 162 -14.58 -3.90 1.15
CA SER A 162 -13.41 -4.69 1.54
C SER A 162 -13.81 -6.14 1.83
N ILE A 163 -14.91 -6.31 2.57
CA ILE A 163 -15.46 -7.62 2.90
C ILE A 163 -15.97 -8.34 1.64
N GLN A 164 -16.69 -7.63 0.75
CA GLN A 164 -17.12 -8.18 -0.55
C GLN A 164 -15.94 -8.69 -1.38
N ASN A 165 -14.86 -7.92 -1.47
CA ASN A 165 -13.68 -8.29 -2.26
C ASN A 165 -12.90 -9.45 -1.64
N LYS A 166 -12.74 -9.45 -0.30
CA LYS A 166 -12.02 -10.50 0.44
C LYS A 166 -12.72 -11.84 0.35
N PHE A 167 -14.02 -11.86 0.65
CA PHE A 167 -14.81 -13.08 0.77
C PHE A 167 -15.60 -13.44 -0.49
N ARG A 168 -15.54 -12.59 -1.52
CA ARG A 168 -16.28 -12.75 -2.80
C ARG A 168 -17.78 -12.92 -2.57
N LEU A 169 -18.33 -12.10 -1.68
CA LEU A 169 -19.74 -12.15 -1.30
C LEU A 169 -20.55 -11.06 -2.02
N PRO A 170 -21.83 -11.33 -2.35
CA PRO A 170 -22.75 -10.29 -2.79
C PRO A 170 -22.94 -9.22 -1.71
N GLU A 171 -23.11 -7.97 -2.11
CA GLU A 171 -23.30 -6.81 -1.21
C GLU A 171 -24.46 -7.02 -0.22
N GLU A 172 -25.60 -7.52 -0.69
CA GLU A 172 -26.77 -7.82 0.14
C GLU A 172 -26.43 -8.79 1.29
N ARG A 173 -25.63 -9.82 0.99
CA ARG A 173 -25.21 -10.82 1.98
C ARG A 173 -24.23 -10.22 2.99
N VAL A 174 -23.31 -9.36 2.54
CA VAL A 174 -22.38 -8.64 3.43
C VAL A 174 -23.13 -7.69 4.36
N ASN A 175 -24.11 -6.96 3.86
CA ASN A 175 -24.92 -6.06 4.68
C ASN A 175 -25.75 -6.82 5.72
N ASN A 176 -26.26 -8.00 5.37
CA ASN A 176 -26.93 -8.90 6.33
C ASN A 176 -25.97 -9.37 7.43
N ILE A 177 -24.75 -9.78 7.06
CA ILE A 177 -23.69 -10.18 8.01
C ILE A 177 -23.29 -9.01 8.93
N LEU A 178 -23.07 -7.82 8.37
CA LEU A 178 -22.73 -6.63 9.16
C LEU A 178 -23.86 -6.21 10.10
N SER A 179 -25.13 -6.36 9.68
CA SER A 179 -26.29 -6.13 10.54
C SER A 179 -26.36 -7.14 11.68
N GLN A 180 -25.98 -8.41 11.43
CA GLN A 180 -25.85 -9.42 12.48
C GLN A 180 -24.73 -9.04 13.45
N LEU A 181 -23.56 -8.60 12.96
CA LEU A 181 -22.46 -8.14 13.83
C LEU A 181 -22.83 -6.90 14.67
N GLU A 182 -23.67 -6.02 14.13
CA GLU A 182 -24.24 -4.88 14.85
C GLU A 182 -25.18 -5.32 15.97
N GLU A 183 -26.10 -6.26 15.69
CA GLU A 183 -26.99 -6.83 16.69
C GLU A 183 -26.21 -7.53 17.82
N LEU A 184 -25.05 -8.11 17.48
CA LEU A 184 -24.14 -8.74 18.43
C LEU A 184 -23.34 -7.73 19.27
N GLY A 185 -23.45 -6.43 18.98
CA GLY A 185 -22.69 -5.37 19.64
C GLY A 185 -21.20 -5.39 19.30
N ILE A 186 -20.84 -6.04 18.20
CA ILE A 186 -19.45 -6.17 17.73
C ILE A 186 -19.05 -4.94 16.92
N VAL A 187 -19.99 -4.44 16.13
CA VAL A 187 -19.82 -3.32 15.21
C VAL A 187 -20.90 -2.28 15.51
N SER A 188 -20.61 -0.99 15.36
CA SER A 188 -21.61 0.07 15.56
C SER A 188 -22.64 0.09 14.44
N ALA A 189 -23.77 0.74 14.71
CA ALA A 189 -24.67 1.17 13.64
C ALA A 189 -23.92 2.01 12.60
N GLU A 190 -24.40 1.92 11.37
CA GLU A 190 -23.87 2.68 10.24
C GLU A 190 -24.12 4.17 10.45
N ASP A 191 -23.04 4.97 10.37
CA ASP A 191 -23.14 6.43 10.46
C ASP A 191 -23.72 7.06 9.18
N GLU A 192 -23.95 8.38 9.18
CA GLU A 192 -24.45 9.13 8.02
C GLU A 192 -23.52 9.06 6.78
N TYR A 193 -22.31 8.51 6.94
CA TYR A 193 -21.29 8.35 5.91
C TYR A 193 -21.04 6.89 5.51
N GLY A 194 -21.83 5.94 6.00
CA GLY A 194 -21.70 4.52 5.68
C GLY A 194 -20.57 3.80 6.42
N LYS A 195 -20.04 4.37 7.50
CA LYS A 195 -18.96 3.78 8.30
C LYS A 195 -19.51 3.12 9.56
N ARG A 196 -18.84 2.04 9.96
CA ARG A 196 -19.12 1.33 11.21
C ARG A 196 -17.86 1.25 12.05
N GLU A 197 -17.95 1.51 13.34
CA GLU A 197 -16.83 1.40 14.29
C GLU A 197 -16.83 0.03 14.96
N ILE A 198 -15.65 -0.53 15.22
CA ILE A 198 -15.53 -1.81 15.94
C ILE A 198 -15.64 -1.50 17.43
N LEU A 199 -16.63 -2.10 18.09
CA LEU A 199 -16.93 -1.87 19.51
C LEU A 199 -16.24 -2.89 20.43
N VAL A 200 -15.61 -3.91 19.86
CA VAL A 200 -14.92 -4.98 20.60
C VAL A 200 -13.41 -4.76 20.56
N ASP A 201 -12.79 -4.62 21.74
CA ASP A 201 -11.34 -4.46 21.91
C ASP A 201 -10.65 -5.83 21.67
N PRO A 202 -9.68 -5.93 20.72
CA PRO A 202 -9.04 -7.19 20.30
C PRO A 202 -8.07 -7.83 21.33
N ARG A 203 -8.28 -7.67 22.64
CA ARG A 203 -7.33 -8.14 23.67
C ARG A 203 -7.42 -9.63 23.98
#